data_AF-A0A1W5CRT5-F1
#
_entry.id   AF-A0A1W5CRT5-F1
#
_cell.length_a   1.000
_cell.length_b   1.000
_cell.length_c   1.000
_cell.angle_alpha   90.00
_cell.angle_beta   90.00
_cell.angle_gamma   90.00
#
_symmetry.space_group_name_H-M   'P 1'
#
loop_
_entity.id
_entity.type
_entity.pdbx_description
1 polymer ?
#
loop_
_entity_poly.entity_id
_entity_poly.type
_entity_poly.pdbx_seq_one_letter_code
_entity_poly.pdbx_strand_id
1 'polypeptide(L)'
;MFTEPVDDPMFSAHQPHFLPSADSNLTFYEPENKTYYTSDNLANVIGCTDQHQFCNPRLPPHIGCTPLAGLYEVGKSLDNLSTNPLQAATATLIFNILSFWQVGLFMLSLRPADLLAQRELQAQGLFSLPLPNNQWTIELQAWHSTVMAFLQALLVGRALGPTNPNDGKWIIPLNDTVGHQLCHAQKIRTSGEYANISAFGLVATLALGSLIIVLNLSLGVLVGWMQQRRGNINQKRLEWICDEELQLQRVAYERSGMGTWEGISKFIPTTVHREQLRPLADAGFQPTWSRPPQGLPLATALPLVHPPNPEPQVLDAKAVDQSASSVNSLSIQSTDVAVAVNTAQSTASFLSVNLPLPTLGDLLAAENF
;
A
#
# COMPACT_ATOMS: atom_id res chain seq x y z
N MET A 1 24.39 -18.03 -31.47
CA MET A 1 25.19 -17.24 -32.44
C MET A 1 24.79 -15.78 -32.30
N PHE A 2 25.68 -14.83 -32.58
CA PHE A 2 25.45 -13.38 -32.50
C PHE A 2 25.43 -12.76 -33.91
N THR A 3 24.73 -11.65 -34.11
CA THR A 3 24.73 -10.95 -35.41
C THR A 3 25.97 -10.08 -35.65
N GLU A 4 26.68 -9.74 -34.57
CA GLU A 4 27.91 -8.93 -34.56
C GLU A 4 28.90 -9.56 -33.56
N PRO A 5 30.21 -9.24 -33.66
CA PRO A 5 31.19 -9.72 -32.69
C PRO A 5 30.91 -9.14 -31.31
N VAL A 6 31.17 -9.94 -30.26
CA VAL A 6 30.91 -9.57 -28.86
C VAL A 6 32.20 -9.67 -28.07
N ASP A 7 32.67 -8.54 -27.52
CA ASP A 7 33.91 -8.43 -26.73
C ASP A 7 33.70 -8.76 -25.23
N ASP A 8 32.47 -9.04 -24.80
CA ASP A 8 32.18 -9.35 -23.40
C ASP A 8 32.90 -10.64 -22.96
N PRO A 9 33.69 -10.65 -21.86
CA PRO A 9 34.46 -11.82 -21.45
C PRO A 9 33.63 -13.10 -21.20
N MET A 10 32.37 -12.95 -20.78
CA MET A 10 31.47 -14.08 -20.51
C MET A 10 30.75 -14.55 -21.78
N PHE A 11 30.42 -13.62 -22.67
CA PHE A 11 29.69 -13.89 -23.93
C PHE A 11 30.55 -13.78 -25.19
N SER A 12 31.87 -13.87 -25.03
CA SER A 12 32.86 -13.62 -26.08
C SER A 12 32.58 -14.42 -27.34
N ALA A 13 32.42 -13.73 -28.47
CA ALA A 13 32.08 -14.34 -29.75
C ALA A 13 32.68 -13.56 -30.91
N HIS A 14 33.74 -14.10 -31.52
CA HIS A 14 34.45 -13.49 -32.64
C HIS A 14 34.62 -14.45 -33.83
N GLN A 15 34.29 -15.73 -33.68
CA GLN A 15 34.43 -16.71 -34.74
C GLN A 15 33.31 -16.55 -35.79
N PRO A 16 33.61 -16.15 -37.04
CA PRO A 16 32.58 -15.96 -38.05
C PRO A 16 32.04 -17.30 -38.56
N HIS A 17 30.73 -17.40 -38.65
CA HIS A 17 29.97 -18.53 -39.16
C HIS A 17 29.06 -18.04 -40.29
N PHE A 18 29.31 -18.53 -41.50
CA PHE A 18 28.54 -18.17 -42.69
C PHE A 18 27.38 -19.14 -42.85
N LEU A 19 26.16 -18.63 -42.82
CA LEU A 19 24.99 -19.41 -43.20
C LEU A 19 24.75 -19.21 -44.71
N PRO A 20 24.97 -20.25 -45.55
CA PRO A 20 24.61 -20.14 -46.95
C PRO A 20 23.11 -19.91 -47.06
N SER A 21 22.69 -18.93 -47.85
CA SER A 21 21.29 -18.72 -48.18
C SER A 21 20.72 -20.05 -48.71
N ALA A 22 19.68 -20.58 -48.07
CA ALA A 22 18.92 -21.67 -48.66
C ALA A 22 18.34 -21.17 -49.98
N ASP A 23 18.51 -21.94 -51.05
CA ASP A 23 17.82 -21.74 -52.34
C ASP A 23 16.31 -21.85 -52.11
N SER A 24 15.70 -20.78 -51.61
CA SER A 24 14.27 -20.69 -51.45
C SER A 24 13.72 -19.84 -52.57
N ASN A 25 12.99 -20.47 -53.48
CA ASN A 25 12.07 -19.82 -54.43
C ASN A 25 10.90 -19.12 -53.70
N LEU A 26 11.14 -18.58 -52.50
CA LEU A 26 10.23 -17.77 -51.71
C LEU A 26 10.72 -16.33 -51.80
N THR A 27 10.38 -15.71 -52.92
CA THR A 27 10.65 -14.31 -53.24
C THR A 27 9.92 -13.39 -52.28
N PHE A 28 10.63 -12.86 -51.29
CA PHE A 28 10.32 -11.52 -50.74
C PHE A 28 11.53 -10.77 -50.17
N TYR A 29 12.68 -11.41 -49.95
CA TYR A 29 13.93 -10.74 -49.57
C TYR A 29 15.10 -11.31 -50.37
N GLU A 30 16.00 -10.42 -50.78
CA GLU A 30 17.25 -10.74 -51.49
C GLU A 30 18.09 -11.72 -50.63
N PRO A 31 18.69 -12.78 -51.21
CA PRO A 31 19.50 -13.74 -50.47
C PRO A 31 20.82 -13.11 -50.05
N GLU A 32 20.79 -12.32 -48.98
CA GLU A 32 21.97 -11.69 -48.43
C GLU A 32 22.72 -12.71 -47.57
N ASN A 33 23.99 -12.95 -47.90
CA ASN A 33 24.87 -13.79 -47.09
C ASN A 33 25.06 -13.12 -45.71
N LYS A 34 24.35 -13.62 -44.69
CA LYS A 34 24.52 -13.13 -43.32
C LYS A 34 25.64 -13.89 -42.62
N THR A 35 26.58 -13.13 -42.08
CA THR A 35 27.63 -13.65 -41.20
C THR A 35 27.12 -13.57 -39.77
N TYR A 36 27.22 -14.68 -39.04
CA TYR A 36 26.96 -14.73 -37.61
C TYR A 36 28.27 -15.01 -36.87
N TYR A 37 28.31 -14.75 -35.57
CA TYR A 37 29.47 -14.98 -34.73
C TYR A 37 29.16 -16.07 -33.70
N THR A 38 30.03 -17.07 -33.62
CA THR A 38 29.93 -18.15 -32.63
C THR A 38 30.82 -17.85 -31.43
N SER A 39 30.45 -18.41 -30.28
CA SER A 39 31.20 -18.29 -29.04
C SER A 39 32.66 -18.71 -29.23
N ASP A 40 33.59 -17.97 -28.66
CA ASP A 40 35.03 -18.27 -28.76
C ASP A 40 35.41 -19.50 -27.93
N ASN A 41 34.75 -19.67 -26.80
CA ASN A 41 34.94 -20.78 -25.88
C ASN A 41 33.69 -21.67 -25.82
N LEU A 42 33.88 -22.97 -25.57
CA LEU A 42 32.78 -23.91 -25.36
C LEU A 42 31.98 -23.60 -24.09
N ALA A 43 32.66 -23.10 -23.05
CA ALA A 43 32.07 -22.66 -21.81
C ALA A 43 32.94 -21.57 -21.18
N ASN A 44 32.29 -20.54 -20.65
CA ASN A 44 32.89 -19.54 -19.79
C ASN A 44 32.34 -19.73 -18.37
N VAL A 45 33.19 -19.55 -17.35
CA VAL A 45 32.83 -19.80 -15.94
C VAL A 45 33.05 -18.54 -15.12
N ILE A 46 32.06 -18.19 -14.31
CA ILE A 46 32.17 -17.12 -13.32
C ILE A 46 32.27 -17.76 -11.94
N GLY A 47 33.31 -17.39 -11.20
CA GLY A 47 33.48 -17.72 -9.79
C GLY A 47 33.06 -16.55 -8.91
N CYS A 48 32.15 -16.77 -7.98
CA CYS A 48 31.73 -15.77 -7.00
C CYS A 48 32.22 -16.15 -5.60
N THR A 49 32.76 -15.19 -4.86
CA THR A 49 33.05 -15.32 -3.43
C THR A 49 32.03 -14.50 -2.65
N ASP A 50 31.18 -15.17 -1.89
CA ASP A 50 30.18 -14.52 -1.03
C ASP A 50 30.78 -14.25 0.36
N GLN A 51 30.65 -13.02 0.82
CA GLN A 51 31.18 -12.57 2.11
C GLN A 51 30.12 -11.76 2.83
N HIS A 52 29.99 -12.02 4.13
CA HIS A 52 29.00 -11.36 4.98
C HIS A 52 29.69 -10.68 6.15
N GLN A 53 29.04 -9.64 6.66
CA GLN A 53 29.46 -8.94 7.86
C GLN A 53 28.22 -8.48 8.61
N PHE A 54 28.17 -8.77 9.91
CA PHE A 54 27.12 -8.31 10.81
C PHE A 54 27.70 -7.23 11.70
N CYS A 55 26.99 -6.10 11.78
CA CYS A 55 27.44 -4.92 12.52
C CYS A 55 26.40 -4.50 13.54
N ASN A 56 26.85 -4.18 14.75
CA ASN A 56 26.05 -3.48 15.73
C ASN A 56 26.08 -1.97 15.43
N PRO A 57 24.94 -1.34 15.11
CA PRO A 57 24.88 0.08 14.76
C PRO A 57 25.21 1.03 15.92
N ARG A 58 25.26 0.54 17.17
CA ARG A 58 25.60 1.34 18.35
C ARG A 58 27.10 1.49 18.57
N LEU A 59 27.91 0.71 17.86
CA LEU A 59 29.36 0.65 18.05
C LEU A 59 30.06 1.13 16.77
N PRO A 60 31.30 1.65 16.89
CA PRO A 60 32.10 2.01 15.73
C PRO A 60 32.36 0.79 14.84
N PRO A 61 32.45 0.94 13.50
CA PRO A 61 32.60 -0.18 12.56
C PRO A 61 33.79 -1.10 12.85
N HIS A 62 34.90 -0.54 13.36
CA HIS A 62 36.12 -1.29 13.65
C HIS A 62 36.03 -2.23 14.86
N ILE A 63 35.03 -2.06 15.71
CA ILE A 63 34.85 -2.83 16.97
C ILE A 63 33.50 -3.55 16.98
N GLY A 64 32.49 -2.94 16.38
CA GLY A 64 31.10 -3.37 16.41
C GLY A 64 30.70 -4.38 15.35
N CYS A 65 31.62 -4.83 14.49
CA CYS A 65 31.33 -5.72 13.38
C CYS A 65 32.07 -7.05 13.47
N THR A 66 31.46 -8.11 12.95
CA THR A 66 32.16 -9.37 12.67
C THR A 66 33.26 -9.16 11.62
N PRO A 67 34.25 -10.05 11.50
CA PRO A 67 35.11 -10.05 10.31
C PRO A 67 34.27 -10.22 9.05
N LEU A 68 34.71 -9.59 7.95
CA LEU A 68 34.15 -9.82 6.63
C LEU A 68 34.64 -11.20 6.15
N ALA A 69 33.76 -12.19 6.20
CA ALA A 69 34.12 -13.58 5.93
C ALA A 69 32.93 -14.37 5.37
N GLY A 70 33.18 -15.61 4.97
CA GLY A 70 32.10 -16.53 4.62
C GLY A 70 31.17 -16.79 5.80
N LEU A 71 29.94 -17.19 5.50
CA LEU A 71 28.85 -17.29 6.49
C LEU A 71 29.20 -18.17 7.71
N TYR A 72 29.96 -19.24 7.50
CA TYR A 72 30.39 -20.13 8.59
C TYR A 72 31.26 -19.41 9.65
N GLU A 73 32.23 -18.61 9.22
CA GLU A 73 33.10 -17.86 10.15
C GLU A 73 32.34 -16.73 10.82
N VAL A 74 31.44 -16.08 10.08
CA VAL A 74 30.53 -15.07 10.63
C VAL A 74 29.67 -15.67 11.74
N GLY A 75 29.12 -16.87 11.54
CA GLY A 75 28.31 -17.57 12.53
C GLY A 75 29.03 -17.80 13.86
N LYS A 76 30.32 -18.19 13.82
CA LYS A 76 31.15 -18.35 15.04
C LYS A 76 31.35 -17.03 15.81
N SER A 77 31.36 -15.92 15.08
CA SER A 77 31.59 -14.58 15.65
C SER A 77 30.31 -13.82 15.99
N LEU A 78 29.13 -14.38 15.67
CA LEU A 78 27.84 -13.70 15.83
C LEU A 78 27.52 -13.42 17.30
N ASP A 79 27.85 -14.37 18.18
CA ASP A 79 27.65 -14.24 19.63
C ASP A 79 28.62 -13.24 20.28
N ASN A 80 29.76 -12.97 19.63
CA ASN A 80 30.74 -11.98 20.11
C ASN A 80 30.29 -10.54 19.84
N LEU A 81 29.21 -10.35 19.08
CA LEU A 81 28.65 -9.04 18.82
C LEU A 81 27.94 -8.55 20.08
N SER A 82 28.42 -7.47 20.67
CA SER A 82 27.85 -6.84 21.89
C SER A 82 26.44 -6.31 21.64
N THR A 83 25.43 -7.18 21.61
CA THR A 83 24.05 -6.89 21.22
C THR A 83 23.08 -7.05 22.39
N ASN A 84 21.93 -6.37 22.35
CA ASN A 84 20.81 -6.67 23.24
C ASN A 84 20.22 -8.04 22.85
N PRO A 85 19.67 -8.85 23.79
CA PRO A 85 18.90 -10.06 23.49
C PRO A 85 17.98 -9.98 22.26
N LEU A 86 17.23 -8.89 22.08
CA LEU A 86 16.35 -8.72 20.90
C LEU A 86 17.13 -8.55 19.59
N GLN A 87 18.26 -7.83 19.65
CA GLN A 87 19.14 -7.64 18.50
C GLN A 87 19.86 -8.94 18.13
N ALA A 88 20.31 -9.70 19.13
CA ALA A 88 20.89 -11.03 18.94
C ALA A 88 19.88 -11.97 18.26
N ALA A 89 18.64 -12.04 18.77
CA ALA A 89 17.58 -12.84 18.16
C ALA A 89 17.27 -12.42 16.71
N THR A 90 17.30 -11.12 16.42
CA THR A 90 17.13 -10.59 15.06
C THR A 90 18.29 -11.01 14.16
N ALA A 91 19.53 -10.90 14.64
CA ALA A 91 20.73 -11.29 13.91
C ALA A 91 20.74 -12.80 13.63
N THR A 92 20.37 -13.64 14.61
CA THR A 92 20.20 -15.09 14.44
C THR A 92 19.11 -15.41 13.41
N LEU A 93 17.99 -14.67 13.41
CA LEU A 93 16.93 -14.85 12.42
C LEU A 93 17.44 -14.59 11.00
N ILE A 94 18.17 -13.49 10.78
CA ILE A 94 18.76 -13.14 9.48
C ILE A 94 19.81 -14.17 9.08
N PHE A 95 20.69 -14.56 10.00
CA PHE A 95 21.72 -15.57 9.79
C PHE A 95 21.13 -16.92 9.35
N ASN A 96 20.05 -17.37 10.00
CA ASN A 96 19.37 -18.61 9.63
C ASN A 96 18.81 -18.55 8.21
N ILE A 97 18.23 -17.42 7.79
CA ILE A 97 17.73 -17.25 6.42
C ILE A 97 18.89 -17.30 5.41
N LEU A 98 19.97 -16.57 5.69
CA LEU A 98 21.16 -16.56 4.83
C LEU A 98 21.80 -17.95 4.71
N SER A 99 21.76 -18.76 5.78
CA SER A 99 22.34 -20.11 5.81
C SER A 99 21.71 -21.08 4.83
N PHE A 100 20.44 -20.87 4.48
CA PHE A 100 19.73 -21.68 3.48
C PHE A 100 19.69 -21.02 2.09
N TRP A 101 19.84 -19.70 2.02
CA TRP A 101 19.56 -18.92 0.81
C TRP A 101 20.66 -17.90 0.46
N GLN A 102 21.92 -18.31 0.58
CA GLN A 102 23.07 -17.53 0.10
C GLN A 102 23.15 -17.49 -1.44
N VAL A 103 23.90 -16.53 -2.00
CA VAL A 103 24.00 -16.30 -3.44
C VAL A 103 24.40 -17.59 -4.18
N GLY A 104 25.37 -18.32 -3.65
CA GLY A 104 25.86 -19.56 -4.28
C GLY A 104 24.79 -20.66 -4.43
N LEU A 105 23.87 -20.80 -3.46
CA LEU A 105 22.78 -21.79 -3.55
C LEU A 105 21.66 -21.31 -4.48
N PHE A 106 21.40 -20.02 -4.50
CA PHE A 106 20.44 -19.44 -5.44
C PHE A 106 20.89 -19.67 -6.89
N MET A 107 22.18 -19.55 -7.17
CA MET A 107 22.75 -19.80 -8.51
C MET A 107 22.50 -21.23 -9.00
N LEU A 108 22.43 -22.23 -8.12
CA LEU A 108 22.07 -23.61 -8.50
C LEU A 108 20.62 -23.74 -8.95
N SER A 109 19.77 -22.80 -8.55
CA SER A 109 18.35 -22.76 -8.93
C SER A 109 18.12 -21.91 -10.18
N LEU A 110 19.14 -21.16 -10.65
CA LEU A 110 19.05 -20.36 -11.85
C LEU A 110 18.94 -21.23 -13.09
N ARG A 111 18.05 -20.83 -13.99
CA ARG A 111 17.81 -21.41 -15.29
C ARG A 111 18.40 -20.49 -16.36
N PRO A 112 18.64 -20.99 -17.58
CA PRO A 112 19.08 -20.15 -18.70
C PRO A 112 18.20 -18.91 -18.93
N ALA A 113 16.89 -19.03 -18.65
CA ALA A 113 15.90 -17.95 -18.68
C ALA A 113 16.17 -16.76 -17.74
N ASP A 114 17.10 -16.93 -16.81
CA ASP A 114 17.42 -15.94 -15.79
C ASP A 114 18.60 -15.03 -16.19
N LEU A 115 19.14 -15.22 -17.41
CA LEU A 115 20.07 -14.29 -18.04
C LEU A 115 19.32 -13.15 -18.72
N LEU A 116 19.74 -11.91 -18.47
CA LEU A 116 19.21 -10.74 -19.17
C LEU A 116 19.55 -10.77 -20.67
N ALA A 117 20.70 -11.33 -21.04
CA ALA A 117 21.11 -11.56 -22.42
C ALA A 117 20.12 -12.43 -23.20
N GLN A 118 19.29 -13.25 -22.53
CA GLN A 118 18.24 -14.02 -23.18
C GLN A 118 17.16 -13.12 -23.84
N ARG A 119 17.00 -11.87 -23.37
CA ARG A 119 16.07 -10.90 -23.98
C ARG A 119 16.49 -10.48 -25.38
N GLU A 120 17.77 -10.60 -25.70
CA GLU A 120 18.33 -10.24 -27.00
C GLU A 120 18.24 -11.37 -28.02
N LEU A 121 17.74 -12.55 -27.61
CA LEU A 121 17.48 -13.67 -28.52
C LEU A 121 16.37 -13.35 -29.52
N GLN A 122 16.67 -13.59 -30.79
CA GLN A 122 15.79 -13.41 -31.92
C GLN A 122 15.45 -14.76 -32.56
N ALA A 123 14.42 -14.76 -33.40
CA ALA A 123 13.99 -15.93 -34.16
C ALA A 123 13.89 -17.21 -33.29
N GLN A 124 13.16 -17.12 -32.17
CA GLN A 124 12.96 -18.24 -31.24
C GLN A 124 14.26 -18.82 -30.64
N GLY A 125 15.31 -18.01 -30.50
CA GLY A 125 16.58 -18.42 -29.90
C GLY A 125 17.63 -18.90 -30.89
N LEU A 126 17.40 -18.76 -32.20
CA LEU A 126 18.37 -19.13 -33.23
C LEU A 126 19.63 -18.25 -33.20
N PHE A 127 19.48 -16.95 -32.96
CA PHE A 127 20.59 -16.00 -32.83
C PHE A 127 20.27 -14.89 -31.84
N SER A 128 21.28 -14.16 -31.39
CA SER A 128 21.18 -13.02 -30.48
C SER A 128 21.65 -11.74 -31.16
N LEU A 129 21.08 -10.61 -30.75
CA LEU A 129 21.62 -9.28 -31.04
C LEU A 129 22.96 -9.06 -30.32
N PRO A 130 23.78 -8.08 -30.76
CA PRO A 130 25.01 -7.71 -30.06
C PRO A 130 24.75 -7.38 -28.60
N LEU A 131 25.63 -7.87 -27.73
CA LEU A 131 25.61 -7.57 -26.31
C LEU A 131 26.61 -6.46 -25.99
N PRO A 132 26.34 -5.61 -24.99
CA PRO A 132 27.32 -4.67 -24.47
C PRO A 132 28.58 -5.38 -23.92
N ASN A 133 29.74 -4.73 -24.02
CA ASN A 133 31.01 -5.28 -23.55
C ASN A 133 31.08 -5.51 -22.03
N ASN A 134 30.13 -4.97 -21.28
CA ASN A 134 30.00 -5.13 -19.83
C ASN A 134 28.75 -5.95 -19.43
N GLN A 135 28.18 -6.73 -20.36
CA GLN A 135 27.01 -7.57 -20.10
C GLN A 135 27.22 -8.48 -18.89
N TRP A 136 28.40 -9.09 -18.72
CA TRP A 136 28.71 -9.94 -17.56
C TRP A 136 28.51 -9.22 -16.21
N THR A 137 28.81 -7.92 -16.15
CA THR A 137 28.62 -7.11 -14.93
C THR A 137 27.13 -6.83 -14.70
N ILE A 138 26.40 -6.55 -15.78
CA ILE A 138 24.95 -6.31 -15.74
C ILE A 138 24.23 -7.58 -15.24
N GLU A 139 24.62 -8.76 -15.73
CA GLU A 139 24.10 -10.05 -15.27
C GLU A 139 24.36 -10.25 -13.77
N LEU A 140 25.61 -10.07 -13.33
CA LEU A 140 25.99 -10.23 -11.93
C LEU A 140 25.20 -9.30 -11.00
N GLN A 141 25.02 -8.04 -11.41
CA GLN A 141 24.24 -7.07 -10.64
C GLN A 141 22.77 -7.48 -10.55
N ALA A 142 22.20 -7.98 -11.64
CA ALA A 142 20.82 -8.47 -11.67
C ALA A 142 20.63 -9.71 -10.78
N TRP A 143 21.56 -10.65 -10.83
CA TRP A 143 21.53 -11.84 -9.98
C TRP A 143 21.63 -11.46 -8.50
N HIS A 144 22.58 -10.59 -8.13
CA HIS A 144 22.72 -10.12 -6.76
C HIS A 144 21.45 -9.41 -6.26
N SER A 145 20.88 -8.53 -7.10
CA SER A 145 19.64 -7.81 -6.77
C SER A 145 18.47 -8.77 -6.57
N THR A 146 18.38 -9.83 -7.38
CA THR A 146 17.35 -10.87 -7.26
C THR A 146 17.49 -11.66 -5.96
N VAL A 147 18.71 -12.06 -5.60
CA VAL A 147 18.98 -12.74 -4.32
C VAL A 147 18.58 -11.84 -3.15
N MET A 148 18.94 -10.56 -3.18
CA MET A 148 18.60 -9.61 -2.12
C MET A 148 17.09 -9.41 -1.99
N ALA A 149 16.37 -9.28 -3.11
CA ALA A 149 14.92 -9.19 -3.11
C ALA A 149 14.26 -10.46 -2.55
N PHE A 150 14.81 -11.63 -2.89
CA PHE A 150 14.32 -12.90 -2.36
C PHE A 150 14.54 -13.02 -0.85
N LEU A 151 15.72 -12.63 -0.34
CA LEU A 151 16.01 -12.60 1.10
C LEU A 151 15.04 -11.66 1.84
N GLN A 152 14.73 -10.49 1.28
CA GLN A 152 13.74 -9.58 1.83
C GLN A 152 12.34 -10.22 1.85
N ALA A 153 11.95 -10.92 0.78
CA ALA A 153 10.68 -11.62 0.73
C ALA A 153 10.57 -12.73 1.79
N LEU A 154 11.65 -13.47 2.06
CA LEU A 154 11.68 -14.50 3.11
C LEU A 154 11.51 -13.90 4.52
N LEU A 155 12.10 -12.74 4.79
CA LEU A 155 11.91 -12.02 6.05
C LEU A 155 10.44 -11.60 6.24
N VAL A 156 9.80 -11.11 5.18
CA VAL A 156 8.37 -10.76 5.19
C VAL A 156 7.51 -12.02 5.35
N GLY A 157 7.82 -13.10 4.63
CA GLY A 157 7.13 -14.38 4.73
C GLY A 157 7.15 -14.95 6.14
N ARG A 158 8.26 -14.78 6.87
CA ARG A 158 8.35 -15.17 8.28
C ARG A 158 7.38 -14.40 9.18
N ALA A 159 7.18 -13.10 8.92
CA ALA A 159 6.22 -12.29 9.68
C ALA A 159 4.75 -12.58 9.30
N LEU A 160 4.49 -12.95 8.04
CA LEU A 160 3.17 -13.36 7.55
C LEU A 160 2.72 -14.71 8.11
N GLY A 161 3.67 -15.61 8.36
CA GLY A 161 3.36 -17.00 8.71
C GLY A 161 3.05 -17.87 7.47
N PRO A 162 2.73 -19.15 7.68
CA PRO A 162 2.53 -20.10 6.59
C PRO A 162 1.25 -19.79 5.80
N THR A 163 1.33 -19.88 4.47
CA THR A 163 0.15 -19.73 3.60
C THR A 163 -0.78 -20.94 3.70
N ASN A 164 -0.23 -22.15 3.91
CA ASN A 164 -1.00 -23.36 4.09
C ASN A 164 -1.20 -23.65 5.58
N PRO A 165 -2.45 -23.74 6.07
CA PRO A 165 -2.72 -24.00 7.48
C PRO A 165 -2.15 -25.34 7.97
N ASN A 166 -1.91 -26.31 7.07
CA ASN A 166 -1.32 -27.60 7.43
C ASN A 166 0.19 -27.53 7.74
N ASP A 167 0.87 -26.44 7.37
CA ASP A 167 2.30 -26.26 7.61
C ASP A 167 2.59 -25.84 9.05
N GLY A 168 1.55 -25.46 9.82
CA GLY A 168 1.67 -25.14 11.24
C GLY A 168 2.30 -26.27 12.08
N LYS A 169 2.19 -27.53 11.64
CA LYS A 169 2.80 -28.68 12.31
C LYS A 169 4.33 -28.70 12.27
N TRP A 170 4.92 -27.98 11.31
CA TRP A 170 6.38 -27.85 11.16
C TRP A 170 6.92 -26.57 11.79
N ILE A 171 6.04 -25.74 12.36
CA ILE A 171 6.42 -24.50 13.03
C ILE A 171 6.71 -24.82 14.49
N ILE A 172 7.94 -24.55 14.90
CA ILE A 172 8.33 -24.62 16.30
C ILE A 172 7.79 -23.35 16.98
N PRO A 173 6.87 -23.48 17.97
CA PRO A 173 6.34 -22.32 18.67
C PRO A 173 7.46 -21.63 19.45
N LEU A 174 7.44 -20.30 19.46
CA LEU A 174 8.29 -19.51 20.33
C LEU A 174 7.87 -19.77 21.78
N ASN A 175 8.82 -20.25 22.60
CA ASN A 175 8.62 -20.52 24.03
C ASN A 175 9.38 -19.50 24.90
N ASP A 176 10.12 -18.59 24.27
CA ASP A 176 11.00 -17.62 24.89
C ASP A 176 10.38 -16.22 24.91
N THR A 177 10.64 -15.47 25.98
CA THR A 177 10.13 -14.09 26.15
C THR A 177 10.65 -13.16 25.05
N VAL A 178 11.90 -13.35 24.61
CA VAL A 178 12.55 -12.57 23.56
C VAL A 178 11.89 -12.83 22.20
N GLY A 179 11.60 -14.10 21.88
CA GLY A 179 10.87 -14.48 20.68
C GLY A 179 9.50 -13.81 20.61
N HIS A 180 8.71 -13.84 21.69
CA HIS A 180 7.43 -13.14 21.72
C HIS A 180 7.57 -11.63 21.48
N GLN A 181 8.58 -11.00 22.08
CA GLN A 181 8.87 -9.58 21.82
C GLN A 181 9.25 -9.32 20.36
N LEU A 182 10.07 -10.19 19.77
CA LEU A 182 10.46 -10.11 18.36
C LEU A 182 9.24 -10.25 17.44
N CYS A 183 8.34 -11.19 17.73
CA CYS A 183 7.10 -11.38 16.99
C CYS A 183 6.21 -10.12 17.04
N HIS A 184 6.02 -9.52 18.21
CA HIS A 184 5.25 -8.27 18.33
C HIS A 184 5.93 -7.05 17.69
N ALA A 185 7.26 -7.08 17.56
CA ALA A 185 8.04 -6.05 16.88
C ALA A 185 7.98 -6.18 15.34
N GLN A 186 7.77 -7.39 14.83
CA GLN A 186 7.61 -7.64 13.39
C GLN A 186 6.26 -7.13 12.90
N LYS A 187 6.31 -6.08 12.09
CA LYS A 187 5.12 -5.48 11.49
C LYS A 187 5.35 -5.35 10.00
N ILE A 188 4.41 -5.90 9.24
CA ILE A 188 4.37 -5.74 7.80
C ILE A 188 3.35 -4.67 7.47
N ARG A 189 3.64 -3.87 6.45
CA ARG A 189 2.66 -2.95 5.89
C ARG A 189 1.80 -3.74 4.93
N THR A 190 0.53 -3.96 5.26
CA THR A 190 -0.43 -4.52 4.32
C THR A 190 -0.63 -3.49 3.20
N SER A 191 -0.46 -3.91 1.94
CA SER A 191 -0.92 -3.10 0.80
C SER A 191 -2.40 -2.81 1.03
N GLY A 192 -2.82 -1.56 0.83
CA GLY A 192 -4.21 -1.14 1.05
C GLY A 192 -5.25 -1.84 0.14
N GLU A 193 -4.88 -2.92 -0.56
CA GLU A 193 -5.72 -3.72 -1.45
C GLU A 193 -6.94 -4.34 -0.75
N TYR A 194 -6.90 -4.46 0.58
CA TYR A 194 -8.05 -4.90 1.40
C TYR A 194 -8.71 -3.77 2.19
N ALA A 195 -8.27 -2.52 2.03
CA ALA A 195 -8.86 -1.38 2.70
C ALA A 195 -9.97 -0.77 1.83
N ASN A 196 -11.16 -1.37 1.87
CA ASN A 196 -12.36 -0.83 1.18
C ASN A 196 -12.80 0.56 1.69
N ILE A 197 -12.16 1.08 2.75
CA ILE A 197 -12.53 2.34 3.39
C ILE A 197 -11.28 3.17 3.63
N SER A 198 -11.24 4.35 3.02
CA SER A 198 -10.25 5.38 3.35
C SER A 198 -10.47 5.83 4.79
N ALA A 199 -9.51 5.56 5.68
CA ALA A 199 -9.57 5.97 7.08
C ALA A 199 -9.81 7.48 7.22
N PHE A 200 -9.20 8.28 6.33
CA PHE A 200 -9.41 9.72 6.27
C PHE A 200 -10.88 10.06 5.94
N GLY A 201 -11.47 9.39 4.94
CA GLY A 201 -12.87 9.59 4.58
C GLY A 201 -13.84 9.20 5.69
N LEU A 202 -13.59 8.08 6.37
CA LEU A 202 -14.39 7.62 7.51
C LEU A 202 -14.32 8.62 8.69
N VAL A 203 -13.13 9.09 9.03
CA VAL A 203 -12.97 10.09 10.10
C VAL A 203 -13.61 11.41 9.72
N ALA A 204 -13.44 11.89 8.49
CA ALA A 204 -14.02 13.15 8.02
C ALA A 204 -15.55 13.11 8.03
N THR A 205 -16.16 12.03 7.54
CA THR A 205 -17.63 11.87 7.53
C THR A 205 -18.21 11.76 8.93
N LEU A 206 -17.57 10.98 9.83
CA LEU A 206 -18.01 10.88 11.23
C LEU A 206 -17.86 12.20 11.97
N ALA A 207 -16.76 12.93 11.76
CA ALA A 207 -16.51 14.22 12.40
C ALA A 207 -17.50 15.29 11.91
N LEU A 208 -17.69 15.41 10.60
CA LEU A 208 -18.62 16.37 10.02
C LEU A 208 -20.08 16.05 10.39
N GLY A 209 -20.47 14.78 10.35
CA GLY A 209 -21.80 14.34 10.77
C GLY A 209 -22.06 14.64 12.25
N SER A 210 -21.09 14.32 13.11
CA SER A 210 -21.17 14.60 14.55
C SER A 210 -21.22 16.10 14.83
N LEU A 211 -20.46 16.92 14.09
CA LEU A 211 -20.50 18.38 14.20
C LEU A 211 -21.89 18.93 13.85
N ILE A 212 -22.50 18.47 12.75
CA ILE A 212 -23.84 18.89 12.34
C ILE A 212 -24.88 18.53 13.41
N ILE A 213 -24.82 17.31 13.95
CA ILE A 213 -25.74 16.86 15.01
C ILE A 213 -25.57 17.72 16.27
N VAL A 214 -24.34 17.95 16.72
CA VAL A 214 -24.05 18.78 17.91
C VAL A 214 -24.50 20.22 17.69
N LEU A 215 -24.24 20.80 16.51
CA LEU A 215 -24.71 22.14 16.18
C LEU A 215 -26.24 22.22 16.20
N ASN A 216 -26.94 21.25 15.62
CA ASN A 216 -28.40 21.23 15.61
C ASN A 216 -28.98 21.15 17.03
N LEU A 217 -28.46 20.23 17.86
CA LEU A 217 -28.92 20.07 19.25
C LEU A 217 -28.59 21.29 20.13
N SER A 218 -27.46 21.96 19.89
CA SER A 218 -27.04 23.12 20.68
C SER A 218 -27.64 24.44 20.19
N LEU A 219 -28.16 24.53 18.97
CA LEU A 219 -28.67 25.76 18.37
C LEU A 219 -29.78 26.39 19.21
N GLY A 220 -30.76 25.60 19.65
CA GLY A 220 -31.86 26.07 20.50
C GLY A 220 -31.39 26.63 21.84
N VAL A 221 -30.40 25.96 22.47
CA VAL A 221 -29.83 26.38 23.76
C VAL A 221 -28.96 27.63 23.61
N LEU A 222 -28.10 27.68 22.59
CA LEU A 222 -27.19 28.80 22.32
C LEU A 222 -27.95 30.07 21.92
N VAL A 223 -28.91 29.95 21.02
CA VAL A 223 -29.79 31.06 20.63
C VAL A 223 -30.63 31.51 21.82
N GLY A 224 -31.14 30.57 22.61
CA GLY A 224 -31.90 30.86 23.81
C GLY A 224 -31.09 31.65 24.86
N TRP A 225 -29.84 31.25 25.09
CA TRP A 225 -28.92 31.94 25.99
C TRP A 225 -28.51 33.32 25.47
N MET A 226 -28.18 33.44 24.18
CA MET A 226 -27.84 34.72 23.56
C MET A 226 -28.99 35.74 23.61
N GLN A 227 -30.23 35.30 23.37
CA GLN A 227 -31.40 36.17 23.44
C GLN A 227 -31.72 36.61 24.87
N GLN A 228 -31.56 35.72 25.86
CA GLN A 228 -31.70 36.07 27.29
C GLN A 228 -30.65 37.10 27.71
N ARG A 229 -29.40 36.91 27.28
CA ARG A 229 -28.30 37.83 27.61
C ARG A 229 -28.46 39.22 26.97
N ARG A 230 -29.12 39.29 25.81
CA ARG A 230 -29.47 40.55 25.14
C ARG A 230 -30.79 41.18 25.62
N GLY A 231 -31.48 40.57 26.59
CA GLY A 231 -32.73 41.08 27.17
C GLY A 231 -33.91 41.12 26.21
N ASN A 232 -33.82 40.46 25.04
CA ASN A 232 -34.77 40.60 23.95
C ASN A 232 -35.56 39.29 23.77
N ILE A 233 -36.40 38.98 24.76
CA ILE A 233 -37.31 37.83 24.69
C ILE A 233 -38.47 38.21 23.75
N ASN A 234 -38.35 37.79 22.50
CA ASN A 234 -39.35 38.06 21.46
C ASN A 234 -40.53 37.07 21.52
N GLN A 235 -41.72 37.53 21.15
CA GLN A 235 -42.92 36.67 20.99
C GLN A 235 -42.66 35.46 20.08
N LYS A 236 -41.85 35.64 19.02
CA LYS A 236 -41.41 34.56 18.12
C LYS A 236 -40.70 33.40 18.81
N ARG A 237 -40.02 33.66 19.94
CA ARG A 237 -39.37 32.60 20.73
C ARG A 237 -40.38 31.82 21.55
N LEU A 238 -41.43 32.49 22.06
CA LEU A 238 -42.50 31.80 22.77
C LEU A 238 -43.30 30.92 21.80
N GLU A 239 -43.57 31.41 20.59
CA GLU A 239 -44.15 30.60 19.50
C GLU A 239 -43.29 29.38 19.19
N TRP A 240 -41.98 29.57 18.98
CA TRP A 240 -41.05 28.44 18.78
C TRP A 240 -41.11 27.41 19.92
N ILE A 241 -41.11 27.87 21.17
CA ILE A 241 -41.17 26.97 22.34
C ILE A 241 -42.51 26.23 22.39
N CYS A 242 -43.63 26.88 22.04
CA CYS A 242 -44.94 26.25 22.03
C CYS A 242 -45.08 25.16 20.96
N ASP A 243 -44.37 25.30 19.84
CA ASP A 243 -44.38 24.34 18.73
C ASP A 243 -43.44 23.13 18.97
N GLU A 244 -42.64 23.13 20.04
CA GLU A 244 -41.79 21.99 20.41
C GLU A 244 -42.62 20.77 20.86
N GLU A 245 -42.11 19.58 20.56
CA GLU A 245 -42.85 18.32 20.72
C GLU A 245 -43.35 18.09 22.17
N LEU A 246 -42.49 18.38 23.16
CA LEU A 246 -42.84 18.23 24.57
C LEU A 246 -43.92 19.23 25.03
N GLN A 247 -43.97 20.42 24.43
CA GLN A 247 -44.98 21.42 24.72
C GLN A 247 -46.32 21.08 24.06
N LEU A 248 -46.29 20.55 22.83
CA LEU A 248 -47.49 19.98 22.19
C LEU A 248 -48.05 18.80 23.00
N GLN A 249 -47.18 17.91 23.47
CA GLN A 249 -47.57 16.78 24.31
C GLN A 249 -48.19 17.26 25.64
N ARG A 250 -47.61 18.27 26.29
CA ARG A 250 -48.19 18.93 27.46
C ARG A 250 -49.61 19.41 27.19
N VAL A 251 -49.82 20.14 26.10
CA VAL A 251 -51.13 20.69 25.74
C VAL A 251 -52.15 19.56 25.52
N ALA A 252 -51.75 18.45 24.91
CA ALA A 252 -52.62 17.29 24.75
C ALA A 252 -53.04 16.69 26.10
N TYR A 253 -52.09 16.51 27.04
CA TYR A 253 -52.39 16.02 28.38
C TYR A 253 -53.28 16.99 29.18
N GLU A 254 -52.98 18.28 29.12
CA GLU A 254 -53.76 19.32 29.79
C GLU A 254 -55.20 19.36 29.25
N ARG A 255 -55.39 19.22 27.93
CA ARG A 255 -56.72 19.13 27.29
C ARG A 255 -57.51 17.89 27.73
N SER A 256 -56.83 16.79 28.00
CA SER A 256 -57.45 15.59 28.58
C SER A 256 -57.70 15.68 30.09
N GLY A 257 -57.42 16.84 30.72
CA GLY A 257 -57.61 17.06 32.15
C GLY A 257 -56.57 16.34 33.02
N MET A 258 -55.39 16.02 32.46
CA MET A 258 -54.33 15.29 33.14
C MET A 258 -53.09 16.16 33.37
N GLY A 259 -52.58 16.10 34.60
CA GLY A 259 -51.34 16.77 35.00
C GLY A 259 -51.53 18.22 35.41
N THR A 260 -50.93 18.63 36.52
CA THR A 260 -50.70 20.05 36.84
C THR A 260 -49.33 20.47 36.32
N TRP A 261 -49.28 21.35 35.31
CA TRP A 261 -48.05 21.66 34.55
C TRP A 261 -47.44 23.01 34.94
N GLU A 262 -46.10 23.06 34.96
CA GLU A 262 -45.29 24.26 35.15
C GLU A 262 -44.27 24.39 34.00
N GLY A 263 -43.75 25.61 33.77
CA GLY A 263 -42.72 25.85 32.76
C GLY A 263 -43.28 26.05 31.35
N ILE A 264 -44.43 26.73 31.22
CA ILE A 264 -45.10 27.03 29.94
C ILE A 264 -44.17 27.80 28.96
N SER A 265 -43.23 28.59 29.48
CA SER A 265 -42.25 29.35 28.70
C SER A 265 -40.87 28.67 28.56
N LYS A 266 -40.73 27.39 28.96
CA LYS A 266 -39.49 26.62 28.90
C LYS A 266 -39.58 25.52 27.84
N PHE A 267 -38.45 25.08 27.29
CA PHE A 267 -38.42 23.98 26.32
C PHE A 267 -38.91 22.64 26.88
N ILE A 268 -38.67 22.39 28.17
CA ILE A 268 -39.08 21.15 28.84
C ILE A 268 -40.12 21.51 29.91
N PRO A 269 -41.41 21.21 29.67
CA PRO A 269 -42.44 21.38 30.69
C PRO A 269 -42.34 20.27 31.74
N THR A 270 -42.64 20.61 32.99
CA THR A 270 -42.56 19.67 34.12
C THR A 270 -43.86 19.69 34.91
N THR A 271 -44.27 18.56 35.48
CA THR A 271 -45.41 18.52 36.39
C THR A 271 -45.02 19.00 37.77
N VAL A 272 -45.90 19.77 38.42
CA VAL A 272 -45.63 20.43 39.72
C VAL A 272 -45.33 19.41 40.81
N HIS A 273 -46.03 18.27 40.82
CA HIS A 273 -45.90 17.23 41.84
C HIS A 273 -45.32 15.91 41.35
N ARG A 274 -44.60 15.89 40.21
CA ARG A 274 -44.10 14.65 39.58
C ARG A 274 -45.20 13.60 39.39
N GLU A 275 -46.36 14.08 38.96
CA GLU A 275 -47.55 13.25 38.76
C GLU A 275 -47.29 12.19 37.67
N GLN A 276 -47.69 10.95 37.92
CA GLN A 276 -47.65 9.90 36.91
C GLN A 276 -48.83 10.06 35.95
N LEU A 277 -48.52 10.35 34.68
CA LEU A 277 -49.52 10.50 33.64
C LEU A 277 -49.84 9.12 33.03
N ARG A 278 -51.13 8.85 32.83
CA ARG A 278 -51.58 7.65 32.11
C ARG A 278 -51.41 7.86 30.60
N PRO A 279 -51.29 6.79 29.79
CA PRO A 279 -51.26 6.93 28.33
C PRO A 279 -52.49 7.70 27.81
N LEU A 280 -52.29 8.66 26.91
CA LEU A 280 -53.39 9.45 26.31
C LEU A 280 -54.47 8.59 25.63
N ALA A 281 -54.09 7.41 25.12
CA ALA A 281 -55.01 6.45 24.51
C ALA A 281 -56.08 5.95 25.50
N ASP A 282 -55.73 5.83 26.78
CA ASP A 282 -56.62 5.29 27.81
C ASP A 282 -57.54 6.36 28.43
N ALA A 283 -57.24 7.64 28.19
CA ALA A 283 -57.99 8.77 28.71
C ALA A 283 -59.27 9.09 27.91
N GLY A 284 -59.72 8.17 27.04
CA GLY A 284 -60.91 8.36 26.21
C GLY A 284 -60.67 9.28 25.01
N PHE A 285 -59.41 9.56 24.65
CA PHE A 285 -59.08 10.26 23.40
C PHE A 285 -59.36 9.32 22.22
N GLN A 286 -60.61 9.28 21.76
CA GLN A 286 -60.93 8.74 20.44
C GLN A 286 -60.48 9.78 19.41
N PRO A 287 -59.51 9.48 18.52
CA PRO A 287 -59.25 10.35 17.39
C PRO A 287 -60.44 10.24 16.45
N THR A 288 -61.48 11.03 16.69
CA THR A 288 -62.46 11.33 15.66
C THR A 288 -61.74 12.19 14.64
N TRP A 289 -61.07 11.53 13.69
CA TRP A 289 -60.80 12.14 12.39
C TRP A 289 -62.15 12.34 11.70
N SER A 290 -62.96 13.28 12.20
CA SER A 290 -64.07 13.79 11.43
C SER A 290 -63.45 14.37 10.18
N ARG A 291 -63.70 13.73 9.03
CA ARG A 291 -63.48 14.38 7.73
C ARG A 291 -64.06 15.80 7.85
N PRO A 292 -63.35 16.84 7.37
CA PRO A 292 -63.93 18.17 7.37
C PRO A 292 -65.33 18.08 6.75
N PRO A 293 -66.35 18.73 7.34
CA PRO A 293 -67.71 18.66 6.82
C PRO A 293 -67.67 19.03 5.33
N GLN A 294 -68.13 18.11 4.49
CA GLN A 294 -68.29 18.34 3.05
C GLN A 294 -69.32 19.45 2.89
N GLY A 295 -68.86 20.69 2.79
CA GLY A 295 -69.75 21.85 2.73
C GLY A 295 -69.25 23.14 3.38
N LEU A 296 -68.00 23.24 3.87
CA LEU A 296 -67.43 24.56 4.12
C LEU A 296 -67.32 25.30 2.77
N PRO A 297 -67.94 26.48 2.59
CA PRO A 297 -67.71 27.27 1.39
C PRO A 297 -66.22 27.57 1.31
N LEU A 298 -65.63 27.27 0.16
CA LEU A 298 -64.26 27.57 -0.19
C LEU A 298 -64.02 29.05 0.11
N ALA A 299 -63.38 29.35 1.25
CA ALA A 299 -62.86 30.69 1.48
C ALA A 299 -61.95 30.99 0.30
N THR A 300 -62.30 32.06 -0.40
CA THR A 300 -61.72 32.51 -1.66
C THR A 300 -60.22 32.23 -1.68
N ALA A 301 -59.82 31.26 -2.50
CA ALA A 301 -58.42 30.95 -2.71
C ALA A 301 -57.72 32.25 -3.12
N LEU A 302 -56.77 32.71 -2.31
CA LEU A 302 -55.73 33.62 -2.78
C LEU A 302 -55.12 32.96 -4.03
N PRO A 303 -54.95 33.69 -5.14
CA PRO A 303 -54.49 33.08 -6.37
C PRO A 303 -53.11 32.46 -6.14
N LEU A 304 -53.05 31.14 -6.26
CA LEU A 304 -51.82 30.39 -6.39
C LEU A 304 -51.13 30.90 -7.67
N VAL A 305 -50.06 31.67 -7.48
CA VAL A 305 -49.11 31.96 -8.56
C VAL A 305 -48.44 30.63 -8.90
N HIS A 306 -48.89 30.01 -9.98
CA HIS A 306 -48.19 28.88 -10.57
C HIS A 306 -46.85 29.39 -11.15
N PRO A 307 -45.70 28.84 -10.74
CA PRO A 307 -44.48 29.01 -11.53
C PRO A 307 -44.69 28.33 -12.90
N PRO A 308 -44.10 28.89 -13.98
CA PRO A 308 -44.26 28.34 -15.32
C PRO A 308 -43.75 26.90 -15.37
N ASN A 309 -44.59 26.04 -15.96
CA ASN A 309 -44.30 24.64 -16.24
C ASN A 309 -43.05 24.54 -17.14
N PRO A 310 -41.97 23.85 -16.73
CA PRO A 310 -40.87 23.59 -17.65
C PRO A 310 -41.34 22.63 -18.74
N GLU A 311 -41.19 23.09 -19.98
CA GLU A 311 -41.40 22.34 -21.21
C GLU A 311 -40.63 21.00 -21.15
N PRO A 312 -41.25 19.87 -21.55
CA PRO A 312 -40.59 18.57 -21.50
C PRO A 312 -39.41 18.57 -22.48
N GLN A 313 -38.19 18.56 -21.95
CA GLN A 313 -37.02 18.25 -22.75
C GLN A 313 -37.07 16.78 -23.16
N VAL A 314 -37.19 16.56 -24.46
CA VAL A 314 -36.99 15.27 -25.11
C VAL A 314 -35.54 14.86 -24.84
N LEU A 315 -35.34 13.85 -23.99
CA LEU A 315 -34.03 13.23 -23.79
C LEU A 315 -33.69 12.43 -25.06
N ASP A 316 -32.69 12.91 -25.81
CA ASP A 316 -32.08 12.17 -26.91
C ASP A 316 -31.47 10.85 -26.39
N ALA A 317 -31.99 9.73 -26.88
CA ALA A 317 -31.57 8.37 -26.55
C ALA A 317 -30.21 7.98 -27.20
N LYS A 318 -29.20 8.86 -27.11
CA LYS A 318 -27.86 8.63 -27.68
C LYS A 318 -26.71 8.73 -26.67
N ALA A 319 -27.00 8.92 -25.39
CA ALA A 319 -25.99 9.07 -24.33
C ALA A 319 -25.80 7.81 -23.44
N VAL A 320 -26.52 6.71 -23.69
CA VAL A 320 -26.43 5.49 -22.86
C VAL A 320 -25.44 4.45 -23.42
N ASP A 321 -24.97 4.59 -24.67
CA ASP A 321 -24.03 3.64 -25.28
C ASP A 321 -22.55 4.05 -25.21
N GLN A 322 -22.20 5.18 -24.56
CA GLN A 322 -20.80 5.59 -24.40
C GLN A 322 -20.17 5.17 -23.06
N SER A 323 -20.92 4.55 -22.14
CA SER A 323 -20.37 3.98 -20.90
C SER A 323 -20.02 2.49 -21.01
N ALA A 324 -20.19 1.85 -22.17
CA ALA A 324 -19.94 0.42 -22.36
C ALA A 324 -18.71 0.08 -23.22
N SER A 325 -17.97 1.07 -23.74
CA SER A 325 -16.83 0.83 -24.65
C SER A 325 -15.46 1.30 -24.16
N SER A 326 -15.31 1.72 -22.90
CA SER A 326 -13.97 1.95 -22.30
C SER A 326 -13.43 0.76 -21.48
N VAL A 327 -14.12 -0.38 -21.50
CA VAL A 327 -13.59 -1.67 -20.99
C VAL A 327 -12.67 -2.29 -22.03
N ASN A 328 -11.58 -1.60 -22.38
CA ASN A 328 -10.38 -2.17 -23.01
C ASN A 328 -9.33 -1.06 -23.13
N SER A 329 -8.22 -1.24 -22.39
CA SER A 329 -6.96 -0.47 -22.36
C SER A 329 -6.73 0.35 -21.08
N LEU A 330 -6.35 -0.35 -20.00
CA LEU A 330 -5.46 0.25 -18.99
C LEU A 330 -4.20 -0.62 -18.94
N SER A 331 -3.18 -0.11 -19.63
CA SER A 331 -1.79 -0.54 -19.52
C SER A 331 -1.36 -0.52 -18.06
N ILE A 332 -0.71 -1.60 -17.63
CA ILE A 332 0.05 -1.64 -16.39
C ILE A 332 1.19 -0.62 -16.53
N GLN A 333 1.01 0.58 -15.99
CA GLN A 333 2.12 1.47 -15.66
C GLN A 333 2.49 1.22 -14.21
N SER A 334 3.59 0.48 -14.05
CA SER A 334 4.41 0.45 -12.85
C SER A 334 4.62 1.86 -12.34
N THR A 335 4.04 2.19 -11.20
CA THR A 335 4.38 3.40 -10.43
C THR A 335 4.94 2.97 -9.09
N ASP A 336 6.06 3.60 -8.76
CA ASP A 336 7.04 3.22 -7.76
C ASP A 336 6.45 3.00 -6.37
N VAL A 337 6.74 1.83 -5.79
CA VAL A 337 6.67 1.63 -4.33
C VAL A 337 8.09 1.50 -3.82
N ALA A 338 8.67 2.65 -3.49
CA ALA A 338 9.88 2.74 -2.69
C ALA A 338 9.59 2.19 -1.28
N VAL A 339 10.07 0.99 -0.99
CA VAL A 339 10.30 0.56 0.39
C VAL A 339 11.63 1.16 0.81
N ALA A 340 11.58 2.24 1.57
CA ALA A 340 12.75 2.82 2.22
C ALA A 340 13.24 1.86 3.31
N VAL A 341 14.04 0.87 2.91
CA VAL A 341 15.09 0.35 3.77
C VAL A 341 16.24 1.34 3.59
N ASN A 342 16.59 2.07 4.64
CA ASN A 342 17.85 2.82 4.69
C ASN A 342 19.01 1.81 4.65
N THR A 343 19.30 1.27 3.48
CA THR A 343 20.66 0.91 3.13
C THR A 343 21.33 2.22 2.76
N ALA A 344 22.37 2.59 3.51
CA ALA A 344 23.21 3.71 3.15
C ALA A 344 23.61 3.50 1.68
N GLN A 345 23.10 4.39 0.84
CA GLN A 345 23.66 4.69 -0.46
C GLN A 345 25.15 4.86 -0.20
N SER A 346 25.95 3.93 -0.69
CA SER A 346 27.37 4.17 -0.87
C SER A 346 27.42 5.26 -1.94
N THR A 347 27.35 6.50 -1.47
CA THR A 347 27.81 7.64 -2.22
C THR A 347 29.24 7.29 -2.57
N ALA A 348 29.50 7.13 -3.87
CA ALA A 348 30.83 7.25 -4.41
C ALA A 348 31.32 8.66 -4.07
N SER A 349 31.82 8.80 -2.85
CA SER A 349 32.68 9.90 -2.47
C SER A 349 33.98 9.62 -3.20
N PHE A 350 34.25 10.39 -4.25
CA PHE A 350 35.59 10.54 -4.80
C PHE A 350 36.51 11.02 -3.67
N LEU A 351 37.09 10.07 -2.93
CA LEU A 351 38.33 10.29 -2.22
C LEU A 351 39.43 10.14 -3.26
N SER A 352 40.00 11.26 -3.66
CA SER A 352 41.29 11.33 -4.34
C SER A 352 42.33 10.62 -3.47
N VAL A 353 42.56 9.34 -3.72
CA VAL A 353 43.72 8.63 -3.18
C VAL A 353 44.90 9.01 -4.06
N ASN A 354 45.76 9.90 -3.57
CA ASN A 354 47.13 10.01 -4.07
C ASN A 354 47.85 8.70 -3.71
N LEU A 355 47.85 7.74 -4.63
CA LEU A 355 48.77 6.61 -4.60
C LEU A 355 50.16 7.10 -5.07
N PRO A 356 51.24 6.89 -4.32
CA PRO A 356 52.59 7.09 -4.84
C PRO A 356 52.86 6.07 -5.95
N LEU A 357 53.53 6.52 -7.03
CA LEU A 357 53.96 5.64 -8.12
C LEU A 357 54.84 4.50 -7.57
N PRO A 358 54.69 3.27 -8.08
CA PRO A 358 55.60 2.17 -7.74
C PRO A 358 57.02 2.49 -8.22
N THR A 359 58.00 2.16 -7.39
CA THR A 359 59.41 2.31 -7.76
C THR A 359 59.85 1.18 -8.68
N LEU A 360 60.85 1.43 -9.53
CA LEU A 360 61.40 0.48 -10.50
C LEU A 360 61.87 -0.85 -9.87
N GLY A 361 62.02 -0.92 -8.54
CA GLY A 361 62.34 -2.15 -7.80
C GLY A 361 61.17 -3.13 -7.66
N ASP A 362 59.93 -2.65 -7.66
CA ASP A 362 58.74 -3.51 -7.46
C ASP A 362 58.31 -4.22 -8.75
N LEU A 363 58.77 -3.75 -9.91
CA LEU A 363 58.50 -4.36 -11.22
C LEU A 363 59.44 -5.53 -11.58
N LEU A 364 60.51 -5.75 -10.80
CA LEU A 364 61.48 -6.82 -11.06
C LEU A 364 61.29 -8.06 -10.18
N ALA A 365 60.33 -8.05 -9.25
CA ALA A 365 60.06 -9.18 -8.35
C ALA A 365 58.92 -10.12 -8.84
N ALA A 366 58.26 -9.81 -9.96
CA ALA A 366 57.11 -10.57 -10.47
C ALA A 366 57.43 -11.52 -11.65
N GLU A 367 58.72 -11.76 -11.96
CA GLU A 367 59.15 -12.61 -13.08
C GLU A 367 59.63 -14.02 -12.69
N ASN A 368 59.36 -14.48 -11.46
CA ASN A 368 59.57 -15.88 -11.09
C ASN A 368 58.43 -16.36 -10.19
N PHE A 369 57.33 -16.80 -10.80
CA PHE A 369 56.52 -17.96 -10.37
C PHE A 369 55.57 -18.40 -11.49
#